data_AF-A0A820JWY4-F1
#
_entry.id   AF-A0A820JWY4-F1
#
_cell.length_a   1.000
_cell.length_b   1.000
_cell.length_c   1.000
_cell.angle_alpha   90.00
_cell.angle_beta   90.00
_cell.angle_gamma   90.00
#
_symmetry.space_group_name_H-M   'P 1'
#
loop_
_entity.id
_entity.type
_entity.pdbx_description
1 polymer ?
#
loop_
_entity_poly.entity_id
_entity_poly.type
_entity_poly.pdbx_seq_one_letter_code
_entity_poly.pdbx_strand_id
1 'polypeptide(L)'
;KWKYEYYCRIYGSYNFPNIHGILLSIENSKTDPYNPSCLSNQSGLIFGNLTASPNSSLTVLGDSLRPNQIYQFMVYMENRKNSSIQATGYVLVTVEDTQPQLIVIGCVISILCVSNLEYQFVNPTTQVALFAICVGSCMNLQNIKWNIYQGSDNSSSNYTQWTLFNNTVLYENIWFFGKNTSNFTATNQLFLNNPQI
;
A
#
# COMPACT_ATOMS: atom_id res chain seq x y z
N LYS A 1 -8.80 29.47 14.47
CA LYS A 1 -8.08 28.53 15.37
C LYS A 1 -9.07 27.44 15.72
N TRP A 2 -8.72 26.20 15.43
CA TRP A 2 -9.65 25.08 15.57
C TRP A 2 -9.40 24.33 16.88
N LYS A 3 -10.43 23.66 17.38
CA LYS A 3 -10.37 22.65 18.43
C LYS A 3 -10.60 21.31 17.74
N TYR A 4 -9.79 20.32 18.09
CA TYR A 4 -9.83 18.98 17.50
C TYR A 4 -10.14 17.98 18.59
N GLU A 5 -11.05 17.07 18.32
CA GLU A 5 -11.38 15.95 19.19
C GLU A 5 -11.35 14.68 18.35
N TYR A 6 -10.70 13.64 18.89
CA TYR A 6 -10.50 12.38 18.19
C TYR A 6 -11.28 11.26 18.85
N TYR A 7 -11.91 10.45 18.01
CA TYR A 7 -12.79 9.38 18.42
C TYR A 7 -12.48 8.10 17.64
N CYS A 8 -12.84 6.97 18.22
CA CYS A 8 -12.63 5.68 17.59
C CYS A 8 -13.62 4.61 18.04
N ARG A 9 -13.71 3.54 17.25
CA ARG A 9 -14.35 2.27 17.63
C ARG A 9 -13.84 1.12 16.77
N ILE A 10 -14.04 -0.10 17.27
CA ILE A 10 -13.99 -1.32 16.48
C ILE A 10 -15.31 -1.45 15.69
N TYR A 11 -15.22 -1.74 14.41
CA TYR A 11 -16.29 -1.64 13.43
C TYR A 11 -16.67 -3.02 12.88
N GLY A 12 -17.83 -3.54 13.31
CA GLY A 12 -18.27 -4.91 13.02
C GLY A 12 -19.36 -5.09 11.94
N SER A 13 -19.72 -4.06 11.16
CA SER A 13 -20.84 -4.14 10.20
C SER A 13 -20.65 -3.24 8.96
N TYR A 14 -21.14 -3.67 7.78
CA TYR A 14 -20.83 -3.10 6.46
C TYR A 14 -21.48 -1.74 6.09
N ASN A 15 -22.19 -1.06 7.00
CA ASN A 15 -22.93 0.18 6.65
C ASN A 15 -22.11 1.46 6.87
N PHE A 16 -21.27 1.87 5.90
CA PHE A 16 -20.40 3.05 6.01
C PHE A 16 -20.98 4.34 5.38
N PRO A 17 -20.80 5.53 6.01
CA PRO A 17 -20.38 5.73 7.40
C PRO A 17 -21.55 5.50 8.36
N ASN A 18 -21.35 4.69 9.41
CA ASN A 18 -22.36 4.57 10.46
C ASN A 18 -22.28 5.81 11.38
N ILE A 19 -22.99 6.85 10.98
CA ILE A 19 -23.12 8.13 11.66
C ILE A 19 -23.94 8.07 12.97
N HIS A 20 -24.60 6.94 13.25
CA HIS A 20 -25.51 6.79 14.39
C HIS A 20 -24.97 5.89 15.52
N GLY A 21 -23.88 5.18 15.31
CA GLY A 21 -23.28 4.35 16.36
C GLY A 21 -22.41 5.16 17.32
N ILE A 22 -22.30 4.69 18.56
CA ILE A 22 -21.48 5.31 19.62
C ILE A 22 -20.01 5.31 19.20
N LEU A 23 -19.33 6.45 19.38
CA LEU A 23 -17.90 6.64 19.16
C LEU A 23 -17.27 7.06 20.48
N LEU A 24 -16.17 6.41 20.87
CA LEU A 24 -15.48 6.72 22.12
C LEU A 24 -14.38 7.74 21.85
N SER A 25 -14.28 8.76 22.70
CA SER A 25 -13.15 9.68 22.66
C SER A 25 -11.87 8.90 22.94
N ILE A 26 -10.86 9.09 22.10
CA ILE A 26 -9.56 8.44 22.21
C ILE A 26 -8.84 8.85 23.51
N GLU A 27 -9.17 10.02 24.05
CA GLU A 27 -8.61 10.56 25.29
C GLU A 27 -9.30 10.03 26.56
N ASN A 28 -10.50 9.44 26.45
CA ASN A 28 -11.31 9.10 27.62
C ASN A 28 -10.95 7.70 28.15
N SER A 29 -10.38 7.65 29.36
CA SER A 29 -10.03 6.41 30.07
C SER A 29 -11.22 5.63 30.63
N LYS A 30 -12.45 6.14 30.44
CA LYS A 30 -13.65 5.43 30.86
C LYS A 30 -13.85 4.17 30.03
N THR A 31 -13.78 3.04 30.71
CA THR A 31 -14.16 1.72 30.20
C THR A 31 -15.66 1.70 29.95
N ASP A 32 -16.08 1.76 28.69
CA ASP A 32 -17.38 1.22 28.29
C ASP A 32 -17.33 -0.30 28.48
N PRO A 33 -18.22 -0.92 29.28
CA PRO A 33 -18.23 -2.37 29.49
C PRO A 33 -18.47 -3.16 28.18
N TYR A 34 -19.02 -2.52 27.15
CA TYR A 34 -19.22 -3.12 25.82
C TYR A 34 -18.11 -2.75 24.81
N ASN A 35 -17.24 -1.78 25.12
CA ASN A 35 -16.16 -1.33 24.24
C ASN A 35 -15.02 -0.64 25.03
N PRO A 36 -14.26 -1.38 25.87
CA PRO A 36 -13.27 -0.78 26.76
C PRO A 36 -12.05 -0.30 25.97
N SER A 37 -12.06 0.99 25.59
CA SER A 37 -11.09 1.63 24.68
C SER A 37 -10.99 0.92 23.32
N CYS A 38 -11.22 1.62 22.21
CA CYS A 38 -11.02 0.97 20.91
C CYS A 38 -9.56 0.48 20.75
N LEU A 39 -8.59 1.12 21.42
CA LEU A 39 -7.17 0.81 21.33
C LEU A 39 -6.75 -0.20 22.40
N SER A 40 -5.81 -1.09 22.06
CA SER A 40 -5.20 -2.03 23.00
C SER A 40 -4.19 -1.37 23.93
N ASN A 41 -3.54 -0.30 23.47
CA ASN A 41 -2.51 0.40 24.23
C ASN A 41 -2.62 1.93 24.06
N GLN A 42 -2.82 2.65 25.16
CA GLN A 42 -2.94 4.11 25.15
C GLN A 42 -1.57 4.83 25.08
N SER A 43 -0.47 4.15 25.42
CA SER A 43 0.87 4.75 25.37
C SER A 43 1.41 4.91 23.94
N GLY A 44 0.75 4.32 22.94
CA GLY A 44 1.11 4.44 21.53
C GLY A 44 0.35 5.55 20.79
N LEU A 45 -0.20 6.51 21.52
CA LEU A 45 -0.86 7.69 20.98
C LEU A 45 0.09 8.88 21.00
N ILE A 46 0.34 9.47 19.83
CA ILE A 46 1.10 10.71 19.70
C ILE A 46 0.18 11.76 19.08
N PHE A 47 -0.18 12.77 19.88
CA PHE A 47 -0.94 13.91 19.41
C PHE A 47 0.00 14.97 18.85
N GLY A 48 -0.35 15.48 17.68
CA GLY A 48 0.18 16.74 17.19
C GLY A 48 -0.27 17.91 18.08
N ASN A 49 0.12 19.13 17.72
CA ASN A 49 -0.20 20.30 18.55
C ASN A 49 -1.71 20.63 18.53
N LEU A 50 -2.45 20.10 19.52
CA LEU A 50 -3.90 20.23 19.71
C LEU A 50 -4.37 21.68 19.95
N THR A 51 -3.45 22.59 20.31
CA THR A 51 -3.82 23.91 20.82
C THR A 51 -3.13 25.09 20.17
N ALA A 52 -2.19 24.91 19.23
CA ALA A 52 -1.49 26.03 18.60
C ALA A 52 -1.36 25.98 17.06
N SER A 53 -1.64 24.86 16.40
CA SER A 53 -1.45 24.69 14.96
C SER A 53 -2.77 24.77 14.15
N PRO A 54 -2.78 25.27 12.91
CA PRO A 54 -3.90 25.07 11.97
C PRO A 54 -4.07 23.60 11.54
N ASN A 55 -3.07 22.75 11.82
CA ASN A 55 -3.02 21.35 11.42
C ASN A 55 -2.76 20.51 12.68
N SER A 56 -3.79 19.84 13.19
CA SER A 56 -3.67 18.83 14.24
C SER A 56 -3.55 17.45 13.59
N SER A 57 -2.70 16.59 14.14
CA SER A 57 -2.51 15.21 13.68
C SER A 57 -2.68 14.24 14.85
N LEU A 58 -3.12 13.03 14.54
CA LEU A 58 -3.12 11.91 15.45
C LEU A 58 -2.27 10.81 14.84
N THR A 59 -1.26 10.35 15.55
CA THR A 59 -0.48 9.17 15.18
C THR A 59 -0.80 8.06 16.17
N VAL A 60 -1.19 6.90 15.63
CA VAL A 60 -1.48 5.69 16.39
C VAL A 60 -0.42 4.66 16.02
N LEU A 61 0.37 4.21 17.00
CA LEU A 61 1.35 3.14 16.78
C LEU A 61 0.64 1.81 16.54
N GLY A 62 1.20 0.97 15.67
CA GLY A 62 0.60 -0.31 15.27
C GLY A 62 0.25 -1.21 16.46
N ASP A 63 1.10 -1.23 17.49
CA ASP A 63 0.94 -2.03 18.72
C ASP A 63 -0.30 -1.63 19.56
N SER A 64 -0.88 -0.46 19.25
CA SER A 64 -2.11 0.06 19.87
C SER A 64 -3.38 -0.46 19.20
N LEU A 65 -3.24 -1.21 18.10
CA LEU A 65 -4.33 -1.78 17.34
C LEU A 65 -4.34 -3.31 17.48
N ARG A 66 -5.54 -3.89 17.53
CA ARG A 66 -5.73 -5.33 17.58
C ARG A 66 -5.79 -5.89 16.17
N PRO A 67 -5.14 -7.04 15.92
CA PRO A 67 -5.23 -7.71 14.63
C PRO A 67 -6.64 -8.20 14.33
N ASN A 68 -6.93 -8.37 13.04
CA ASN A 68 -8.23 -8.78 12.47
C ASN A 68 -9.41 -7.90 12.92
N GLN A 69 -9.16 -6.60 13.06
CA GLN A 69 -10.20 -5.62 13.38
C GLN A 69 -10.26 -4.55 12.32
N ILE A 70 -11.48 -4.06 12.07
CA ILE A 70 -11.68 -2.83 11.32
C ILE A 70 -11.89 -1.71 12.34
N TYR A 71 -11.11 -0.67 12.22
CA TYR A 71 -11.22 0.52 13.04
C TYR A 71 -11.91 1.62 12.26
N GLN A 72 -12.86 2.30 12.91
CA GLN A 72 -13.33 3.58 12.43
C GLN A 72 -12.81 4.67 13.36
N PHE A 73 -12.04 5.60 12.79
CA PHE A 73 -11.63 6.83 13.45
C PHE A 73 -12.47 7.99 12.95
N MET A 74 -12.74 8.92 13.86
CA MET A 74 -13.43 10.16 13.56
C MET A 74 -12.66 11.33 14.17
N VAL A 75 -12.52 12.40 13.39
CA VAL A 75 -12.01 13.68 13.87
C VAL A 75 -13.14 14.70 13.79
N TYR A 76 -13.42 15.32 14.93
CA TYR A 76 -14.35 16.43 15.04
C TYR A 76 -13.55 17.72 15.18
N MET A 77 -13.90 18.70 14.34
CA MET A 77 -13.23 20.00 14.26
C MET A 77 -14.25 21.10 14.53
N GLU A 78 -13.93 21.96 15.50
CA GLU A 78 -14.78 23.09 15.87
C GLU A 78 -13.98 24.40 15.82
N ASN A 79 -14.54 25.43 15.19
CA ASN A 79 -13.88 26.73 15.16
C ASN A 79 -14.03 27.43 16.51
N ARG A 80 -12.91 27.69 17.20
CA ARG A 80 -12.91 28.29 18.55
C ARG A 80 -13.51 29.70 18.61
N LYS A 81 -13.60 30.42 17.48
CA LYS A 81 -14.21 31.76 17.43
C LYS A 81 -15.71 31.71 17.11
N ASN A 82 -16.17 30.61 16.49
CA ASN A 82 -17.55 30.44 16.08
C ASN A 82 -17.91 28.95 16.11
N SER A 83 -18.53 28.51 17.20
CA SER A 83 -18.91 27.11 17.41
C SER A 83 -19.90 26.59 16.37
N SER A 84 -20.59 27.46 15.63
CA SER A 84 -21.47 27.06 14.53
C SER A 84 -20.71 26.55 13.30
N ILE A 85 -19.39 26.78 13.22
CA ILE A 85 -18.54 26.28 12.14
C ILE A 85 -17.84 25.01 12.62
N GLN A 86 -18.32 23.87 12.13
CA GLN A 86 -17.88 22.54 12.51
C GLN A 86 -17.62 21.68 11.28
N ALA A 87 -16.71 20.72 11.40
CA ALA A 87 -16.44 19.74 10.36
C ALA A 87 -16.09 18.38 11.00
N THR A 88 -16.46 17.31 10.31
CA THR A 88 -16.21 15.94 10.76
C THR A 88 -15.54 15.14 9.65
N GLY A 89 -14.44 14.47 9.97
CA GLY A 89 -13.75 13.55 9.06
C GLY A 89 -13.80 12.12 9.60
N TYR A 90 -13.82 11.13 8.72
CA TYR A 90 -13.81 9.71 9.06
C TYR A 90 -12.71 8.98 8.29
N VAL A 91 -12.09 7.99 8.92
CA VAL A 91 -11.19 7.03 8.24
C VAL A 91 -11.44 5.62 8.75
N LEU A 92 -11.41 4.65 7.83
CA LEU A 92 -11.44 3.23 8.15
C LEU A 92 -10.03 2.65 8.02
N VAL A 93 -9.62 1.87 9.01
CA VAL A 93 -8.34 1.18 9.03
C VAL A 93 -8.58 -0.29 9.31
N THR A 94 -8.31 -1.14 8.32
CA THR A 94 -8.31 -2.59 8.52
C THR A 94 -6.94 -3.01 9.02
N VAL A 95 -6.91 -3.72 10.14
CA VAL A 95 -5.69 -4.26 10.73
C VAL A 95 -5.73 -5.76 10.52
N GLU A 96 -4.85 -6.25 9.67
CA GLU A 96 -4.74 -7.67 9.34
C GLU A 96 -3.67 -8.33 10.22
N ASP A 97 -3.97 -9.51 10.77
CA ASP A 97 -3.03 -10.29 11.62
C ASP A 97 -1.89 -10.93 10.83
N THR A 98 -2.10 -11.08 9.53
CA THR A 98 -1.12 -11.67 8.64
C THR A 98 -0.08 -10.62 8.30
N GLN A 99 1.19 -10.92 8.58
CA GLN A 99 2.31 -10.39 7.81
C GLN A 99 1.92 -10.60 6.33
N PRO A 100 1.63 -9.55 5.55
CA PRO A 100 1.08 -9.74 4.23
C PRO A 100 2.12 -10.57 3.46
N GLN A 101 1.69 -11.73 2.95
CA GLN A 101 2.56 -12.58 2.14
C GLN A 101 2.74 -11.86 0.81
N LEU A 102 3.79 -11.05 0.75
CA LEU A 102 4.08 -10.22 -0.40
C LEU A 102 5.29 -10.79 -1.10
N ILE A 103 5.14 -10.99 -2.40
CA ILE A 103 6.29 -11.11 -3.28
C ILE A 103 6.68 -9.69 -3.66
N VAL A 104 7.74 -9.19 -3.05
CA VAL A 104 8.31 -7.89 -3.38
C VAL A 104 9.27 -8.09 -4.54
N ILE A 105 9.05 -7.35 -5.63
CA ILE A 105 9.96 -7.31 -6.77
C ILE A 105 10.96 -6.18 -6.52
N GLY A 106 12.23 -6.54 -6.42
CA GLY A 106 13.37 -5.65 -6.41
C GLY A 106 14.11 -5.66 -7.75
N CYS A 107 14.93 -4.65 -7.95
CA CYS A 107 15.69 -4.44 -9.17
C CYS A 107 17.14 -4.22 -8.80
N VAL A 108 18.06 -4.78 -9.58
CA VAL A 108 19.50 -4.52 -9.40
C VAL A 108 19.82 -3.08 -9.79
N ILE A 109 19.09 -2.54 -10.77
CA ILE A 109 19.20 -1.17 -11.22
C ILE A 109 18.08 -0.36 -10.55
N SER A 110 18.45 0.62 -9.72
CA SER A 110 17.51 1.38 -8.88
C SER A 110 16.43 2.10 -9.69
N ILE A 111 16.76 2.62 -10.88
CA ILE A 111 15.78 3.30 -11.73
C ILE A 111 14.60 2.37 -12.04
N LEU A 112 14.85 1.08 -12.35
CA LEU A 112 13.81 0.09 -12.73
C LEU A 112 12.77 -0.17 -11.64
N CYS A 113 13.06 0.17 -10.39
CA CYS A 113 12.18 -0.04 -9.23
C CYS A 113 11.50 1.24 -8.73
N VAL A 114 11.56 2.32 -9.51
CA VAL A 114 10.84 3.56 -9.19
C VAL A 114 9.34 3.31 -9.25
N SER A 115 8.72 3.25 -8.07
CA SER A 115 7.28 3.29 -7.89
C SER A 115 6.73 4.59 -8.50
N ASN A 116 5.68 4.48 -9.33
CA ASN A 116 4.91 5.55 -9.99
C ASN A 116 5.17 5.81 -11.48
N LEU A 117 5.93 4.96 -12.17
CA LEU A 117 6.05 5.04 -13.62
C LEU A 117 5.42 3.80 -14.27
N GLU A 118 4.50 4.01 -15.21
CA GLU A 118 3.94 2.93 -16.04
C GLU A 118 5.00 2.33 -16.98
N TYR A 119 6.03 3.12 -17.34
CA TYR A 119 7.10 2.74 -18.25
C TYR A 119 8.42 3.40 -17.85
N GLN A 120 9.52 2.72 -18.17
CA GLN A 120 10.86 3.24 -17.97
C GLN A 120 11.70 3.06 -19.22
N PHE A 121 12.41 4.12 -19.59
CA PHE A 121 13.39 4.06 -20.67
C PHE A 121 14.65 3.39 -20.16
N VAL A 122 15.00 2.28 -20.79
CA VAL A 122 16.23 1.53 -20.52
C VAL A 122 17.13 1.68 -21.72
N ASN A 123 18.42 1.97 -21.49
CA ASN A 123 19.37 1.96 -22.59
C ASN A 123 19.50 0.51 -23.11
N PRO A 124 19.36 0.24 -24.43
CA PRO A 124 19.43 -1.11 -24.99
C PRO A 124 20.70 -1.89 -24.64
N THR A 125 21.79 -1.19 -24.30
CA THR A 125 23.06 -1.81 -23.84
C THR A 125 23.03 -2.28 -22.39
N THR A 126 22.02 -1.87 -21.63
CA THR A 126 21.87 -2.16 -20.20
C THR A 126 21.22 -3.52 -20.00
N GLN A 127 21.84 -4.35 -19.18
CA GLN A 127 21.26 -5.61 -18.74
C GLN A 127 20.15 -5.32 -17.71
N VAL A 128 19.01 -5.99 -17.85
CA VAL A 128 17.90 -5.85 -16.89
C VAL A 128 17.92 -7.05 -15.96
N ALA A 129 18.00 -6.80 -14.66
CA ALA A 129 17.94 -7.84 -13.64
C ALA A 129 16.95 -7.47 -12.54
N LEU A 130 16.03 -8.40 -12.28
CA LEU A 130 14.99 -8.31 -11.26
C LEU A 130 15.14 -9.48 -10.31
N PHE A 131 14.76 -9.28 -9.06
CA PHE A 131 14.68 -10.35 -8.10
C PHE A 131 13.37 -10.23 -7.34
N ALA A 132 12.85 -11.36 -6.89
CA ALA A 132 11.65 -11.40 -6.08
C ALA A 132 12.01 -11.98 -4.71
N ILE A 133 11.64 -11.26 -3.66
CA ILE A 133 11.81 -11.71 -2.27
C ILE A 133 10.43 -11.84 -1.65
N CYS A 134 10.19 -12.96 -0.98
CA CYS A 134 9.03 -13.08 -0.13
C CYS A 134 9.25 -12.36 1.20
N VAL A 135 8.28 -11.55 1.59
CA VAL A 135 8.18 -11.00 2.94
C VAL A 135 7.09 -11.79 3.69
N GLY A 136 7.48 -12.46 4.79
CA GLY A 136 6.60 -13.31 5.58
C GLY A 136 6.86 -14.82 5.39
N SER A 137 5.87 -15.66 5.74
CA SER A 137 5.98 -17.12 5.63
C SER A 137 5.63 -17.60 4.22
N CYS A 138 6.66 -17.89 3.41
CA CYS A 138 6.52 -18.45 2.06
C CYS A 138 6.98 -19.91 1.94
N MET A 139 6.80 -20.73 2.98
CA MET A 139 7.27 -22.13 2.97
C MET A 139 6.71 -22.97 1.81
N ASN A 140 5.58 -22.56 1.23
CA ASN A 140 4.94 -23.25 0.11
C ASN A 140 5.26 -22.64 -1.27
N LEU A 141 6.00 -21.53 -1.32
CA LEU A 141 6.37 -20.90 -2.59
C LEU A 141 7.50 -21.69 -3.24
N GLN A 142 7.16 -22.55 -4.20
CA GLN A 142 8.15 -23.39 -4.87
C GLN A 142 8.86 -22.64 -6.01
N ASN A 143 8.10 -21.96 -6.88
CA ASN A 143 8.65 -21.29 -8.05
C ASN A 143 7.91 -19.98 -8.33
N ILE A 144 8.64 -19.00 -8.85
CA ILE A 144 8.07 -17.77 -9.42
C ILE A 144 8.22 -17.87 -10.94
N LYS A 145 7.13 -17.64 -11.66
CA LYS A 145 7.11 -17.68 -13.12
C LYS A 145 7.00 -16.26 -13.68
N TRP A 146 8.01 -15.83 -14.42
CA TRP A 146 8.02 -14.54 -15.09
C TRP A 146 7.39 -14.63 -16.48
N ASN A 147 6.31 -13.88 -16.70
CA ASN A 147 5.70 -13.72 -18.03
C ASN A 147 6.14 -12.40 -18.63
N ILE A 148 6.63 -12.44 -19.87
CA ILE A 148 7.16 -11.28 -20.58
C ILE A 148 6.16 -10.92 -21.67
N TYR A 149 5.76 -9.65 -21.71
CA TYR A 149 4.84 -9.12 -22.70
C TYR A 149 5.55 -8.05 -23.52
N GLN A 150 5.23 -8.01 -24.80
CA GLN A 150 5.60 -6.91 -25.68
C GLN A 150 4.41 -5.97 -25.81
N GLY A 151 4.63 -4.69 -25.55
CA GLY A 151 3.64 -3.64 -25.78
C GLY A 151 3.75 -3.12 -27.20
N SER A 152 2.62 -2.99 -27.90
CA SER A 152 2.54 -2.20 -29.13
C SER A 152 1.60 -1.04 -28.90
N ASP A 153 2.12 0.18 -29.04
CA ASP A 153 1.29 1.38 -28.95
C ASP A 153 0.41 1.48 -30.18
N ASN A 154 -0.90 1.40 -29.97
CA ASN A 154 -1.85 1.69 -31.02
C ASN A 154 -2.18 3.18 -30.97
N SER A 155 -1.54 3.94 -31.86
CA SER A 155 -1.65 5.41 -31.93
C SER A 155 -3.08 5.93 -32.11
N SER A 156 -4.02 5.06 -32.51
CA SER A 156 -5.42 5.41 -32.70
C SER A 156 -6.26 5.40 -31.42
N SER A 157 -5.82 4.73 -30.35
CA SER A 157 -6.70 4.40 -29.22
C SER A 157 -6.14 4.71 -27.83
N ASN A 158 -4.96 5.35 -27.74
CA ASN A 158 -4.31 5.73 -26.47
C ASN A 158 -4.16 4.59 -25.45
N TYR A 159 -4.17 3.33 -25.91
CA TYR A 159 -3.89 2.18 -25.06
C TYR A 159 -2.75 1.36 -25.66
N THR A 160 -1.87 0.86 -24.81
CA THR A 160 -0.83 -0.09 -25.19
C THR A 160 -1.44 -1.49 -25.22
N GLN A 161 -1.38 -2.16 -26.37
CA GLN A 161 -1.80 -3.55 -26.47
C GLN A 161 -0.64 -4.45 -26.01
N TRP A 162 -0.85 -5.19 -24.92
CA TRP A 162 0.13 -6.13 -24.39
C TRP A 162 -0.09 -7.53 -24.99
N THR A 163 0.90 -8.00 -25.74
CA THR A 163 0.89 -9.35 -26.31
C THR A 163 1.95 -10.19 -25.61
N LEU A 164 1.59 -11.40 -25.17
CA LEU A 164 2.55 -12.32 -24.57
C LEU A 164 3.68 -12.59 -25.56
N PHE A 165 4.93 -12.45 -25.11
CA PHE A 165 6.10 -12.73 -25.94
C PHE A 165 6.21 -14.26 -26.13
N ASN A 166 5.52 -14.78 -27.14
CA ASN A 166 5.24 -16.22 -27.31
C ASN A 166 6.49 -17.07 -27.59
N ASN A 167 7.59 -16.47 -28.05
CA ASN A 167 8.85 -17.17 -28.28
C ASN A 167 9.76 -17.20 -27.05
N THR A 168 9.29 -16.80 -25.87
CA THR A 168 10.12 -16.81 -24.64
C THR A 168 10.67 -18.19 -24.28
N VAL A 169 10.05 -19.29 -24.71
CA VAL A 169 10.57 -20.66 -24.52
C VAL A 169 11.74 -20.94 -25.45
N LEU A 170 11.71 -20.44 -26.69
CA LEU A 170 12.82 -20.58 -27.65
C LEU A 170 14.02 -19.71 -27.27
N TYR A 171 13.76 -18.58 -26.61
CA TYR A 171 14.80 -17.62 -26.19
C TYR A 171 15.30 -17.83 -24.75
N GLU A 172 14.77 -18.83 -24.05
CA GLU A 172 15.24 -19.20 -22.72
C GLU A 172 16.70 -19.66 -22.82
N ASN A 173 17.57 -19.13 -21.95
CA ASN A 173 19.04 -19.25 -22.00
C ASN A 173 19.76 -18.50 -23.13
N ILE A 174 19.05 -17.89 -24.08
CA ILE A 174 19.66 -16.99 -25.07
C ILE A 174 19.58 -15.54 -24.55
N TRP A 175 18.37 -15.12 -24.17
CA TRP A 175 18.10 -13.75 -23.72
C TRP A 175 17.59 -13.68 -22.29
N PHE A 176 16.93 -14.74 -21.82
CA PHE A 176 16.29 -14.77 -20.50
C PHE A 176 16.89 -15.87 -19.63
N PHE A 177 17.27 -15.50 -18.40
CA PHE A 177 17.82 -16.40 -17.38
C PHE A 177 16.96 -16.34 -16.11
N GLY A 178 16.77 -17.51 -15.48
CA GLY A 178 16.06 -17.61 -14.19
C GLY A 178 14.55 -17.34 -14.25
N LYS A 179 13.92 -17.49 -15.41
CA LYS A 179 12.48 -17.23 -15.65
C LYS A 179 11.52 -18.04 -14.75
N ASN A 180 11.97 -19.18 -14.24
CA ASN A 180 11.21 -20.03 -13.32
C ASN A 180 11.77 -19.97 -11.88
N THR A 181 12.55 -18.93 -11.55
CA THR A 181 13.22 -18.75 -10.26
C THR A 181 12.90 -17.36 -9.68
N SER A 182 13.36 -17.11 -8.45
CA SER A 182 13.24 -15.80 -7.82
C SER A 182 14.04 -14.70 -8.53
N ASN A 183 15.06 -15.04 -9.31
CA ASN A 183 15.91 -14.09 -10.00
C ASN A 183 15.64 -14.14 -11.49
N PHE A 184 15.35 -12.99 -12.10
CA PHE A 184 15.15 -12.87 -13.53
C PHE A 184 16.21 -11.96 -14.13
N THR A 185 16.81 -12.36 -15.24
CA THR A 185 17.78 -11.53 -15.95
C THR A 185 17.52 -11.59 -17.45
N ALA A 186 17.42 -10.41 -18.07
CA ALA A 186 17.35 -10.22 -19.50
C ALA A 186 18.66 -9.61 -20.01
N THR A 187 19.29 -10.25 -20.99
CA THR A 187 20.53 -9.74 -21.60
C THR A 187 20.24 -8.54 -22.51
N ASN A 188 21.16 -7.60 -22.56
CA ASN A 188 21.10 -6.46 -23.48
C ASN A 188 20.94 -6.87 -24.97
N GLN A 189 21.48 -8.02 -25.39
CA GLN A 189 21.37 -8.55 -26.74
C GLN A 189 19.91 -8.69 -27.22
N LEU A 190 18.96 -8.88 -26.31
CA LEU A 190 17.52 -8.90 -26.61
C LEU A 190 17.11 -7.61 -27.31
N PHE A 191 17.42 -6.47 -26.70
CA PHE A 191 17.01 -5.15 -27.17
C PHE A 191 17.80 -4.73 -28.42
N LEU A 192 19.07 -5.13 -28.52
CA LEU A 192 19.88 -4.91 -29.72
C LEU A 192 19.34 -5.65 -30.95
N ASN A 193 18.88 -6.88 -30.77
CA ASN A 193 18.32 -7.70 -31.86
C ASN A 193 16.86 -7.39 -32.16
N ASN A 194 16.16 -6.75 -31.24
CA ASN A 194 14.74 -6.46 -31.33
C ASN A 194 14.48 -4.98 -30.97
N PRO A 195 14.93 -4.02 -31.80
CA PRO A 195 14.77 -2.60 -31.55
C PRO A 195 13.29 -2.14 -31.51
N GLN A 196 12.36 -3.00 -31.92
CA GLN A 196 10.92 -2.79 -31.85
C GLN A 196 10.30 -3.11 -30.47
N ILE A 197 11.09 -3.64 -29.53
CA ILE A 197 10.69 -3.87 -28.12
C ILE A 197 11.16 -2.66 -27.31
#